data_AF-A0A078BIW0-F1
#
_entry.id   AF-A0A078BIW0-F1
#
_cell.length_a   1.000
_cell.length_b   1.000
_cell.length_c   1.000
_cell.angle_alpha   90.00
_cell.angle_beta   90.00
_cell.angle_gamma   90.00
#
_symmetry.space_group_name_H-M   'P 1'
#
loop_
_entity.id
_entity.type
_entity.pdbx_description
1 polymer ?
#
loop_
_entity_poly.entity_id
_entity_poly.type
_entity_poly.pdbx_seq_one_letter_code
_entity_poly.pdbx_strand_id
1 'polypeptide(L)'
;MSAFPHSLELVKPREIFIRGVTTEGRTFRPSDWAERLAGLMARFRPVGLCRKEAHLGYSPYCVPTLVDGVRCLVVSESLRDIEPMAFDFLLNFARDNQLDVVEACLTQVAAIDAEMDAEVEDLQTARETLQRVFQTA
;
A
#
# COMPACT_ATOMS: atom_id res chain seq x y z
N MET A 1 28.49 14.33 12.02
CA MET A 1 27.83 14.89 10.83
C MET A 1 27.91 13.86 9.72
N SER A 2 27.08 12.82 9.78
CA SER A 2 27.03 11.76 8.77
C SER A 2 25.99 12.15 7.72
N ALA A 3 26.47 12.49 6.53
CA ALA A 3 25.66 12.64 5.34
C ALA A 3 25.06 11.28 4.99
N PHE A 4 23.78 11.08 5.30
CA PHE A 4 23.01 9.98 4.73
C PHE A 4 22.65 10.37 3.29
N PRO A 5 22.94 9.53 2.29
CA PRO A 5 22.59 9.83 0.90
C PRO A 5 21.06 9.91 0.77
N HIS A 6 20.55 11.02 0.23
CA HIS A 6 19.12 11.27 -0.05
C HIS A 6 18.50 10.33 -1.11
N SER A 7 19.18 9.26 -1.51
CA SER A 7 18.73 8.31 -2.53
C SER A 7 17.67 7.32 -2.05
N LEU A 8 17.23 7.39 -0.79
CA LEU A 8 16.13 6.57 -0.23
C LEU A 8 14.79 7.31 -0.11
N GLU A 9 14.70 8.57 -0.53
CA GLU A 9 13.45 9.36 -0.42
C GLU A 9 12.30 8.87 -1.32
N LEU A 10 12.56 7.90 -2.21
CA LEU A 10 11.57 7.37 -3.14
C LEU A 10 10.94 6.05 -2.70
N VAL A 11 11.37 5.46 -1.59
CA VAL A 11 10.64 4.34 -0.99
C VAL A 11 9.62 4.95 -0.05
N LYS A 12 8.37 5.08 -0.53
CA LYS A 12 7.24 5.39 0.33
C LYS A 12 7.31 4.44 1.55
N PRO A 13 7.16 4.94 2.79
CA PRO A 13 7.23 4.09 3.98
C PRO A 13 6.31 2.89 3.82
N ARG A 14 6.73 1.72 4.30
CA ARG A 14 5.96 0.48 4.12
C ARG A 14 4.57 0.67 4.72
N GLU A 15 3.56 0.23 3.99
CA GLU A 15 2.16 0.36 4.41
C GLU A 15 1.63 -1.03 4.78
N ILE A 16 1.01 -1.13 5.95
CA ILE A 16 0.39 -2.35 6.45
C ILE A 16 -1.12 -2.18 6.30
N PHE A 17 -1.76 -3.18 5.72
CA PHE A 17 -3.19 -3.26 5.51
C PHE A 17 -3.77 -4.27 6.48
N ILE A 18 -4.50 -3.78 7.47
CA ILE A 18 -5.32 -4.64 8.33
C ILE A 18 -6.68 -4.77 7.67
N ARG A 19 -6.98 -5.95 7.13
CA ARG A 19 -8.25 -6.21 6.44
C ARG A 19 -9.31 -6.58 7.45
N GLY A 20 -10.52 -6.06 7.26
CA GLY A 20 -11.71 -6.42 8.04
C GLY A 20 -12.27 -7.79 7.66
N VAL A 21 -11.40 -8.74 7.35
CA VAL A 21 -11.71 -10.16 7.19
C VAL A 21 -10.80 -10.93 8.13
N THR A 22 -11.36 -11.94 8.79
CA THR A 22 -10.58 -12.84 9.62
C THR A 22 -9.77 -13.79 8.75
N THR A 23 -8.77 -14.46 9.32
CA THR A 23 -8.03 -15.54 8.65
C THR A 23 -8.93 -16.72 8.24
N GLU A 24 -10.13 -16.82 8.81
CA GLU A 24 -11.17 -17.79 8.41
C GLU A 24 -12.05 -17.29 7.24
N GLY A 25 -11.79 -16.10 6.70
CA GLY A 25 -12.56 -15.51 5.61
C GLY A 25 -13.88 -14.86 6.01
N ARG A 26 -14.14 -14.64 7.30
CA ARG A 26 -15.37 -13.98 7.78
C ARG A 26 -15.18 -12.48 7.86
N THR A 27 -16.19 -11.69 7.48
CA THR A 27 -16.13 -10.23 7.64
C THR A 27 -16.17 -9.84 9.12
N PHE A 28 -15.21 -9.01 9.53
CA PHE A 28 -15.13 -8.46 10.87
C PHE A 28 -16.22 -7.41 11.12
N ARG A 29 -16.71 -7.35 12.36
CA ARG A 29 -17.78 -6.46 12.80
C ARG A 29 -17.39 -5.80 14.13
N PRO A 30 -17.88 -4.58 14.41
CA PRO A 30 -18.81 -3.78 13.62
C PRO A 30 -18.19 -3.21 12.34
N SER A 31 -19.00 -2.77 11.38
CA SER A 31 -18.52 -2.28 10.07
C SER A 31 -17.76 -0.96 10.13
N ASP A 32 -17.85 -0.24 11.24
CA ASP A 32 -17.18 1.04 11.51
C ASP A 32 -15.88 0.89 12.33
N TRP A 33 -15.38 -0.34 12.47
CA TRP A 33 -14.21 -0.63 13.30
C TRP A 33 -12.96 0.13 12.84
N ALA A 34 -12.76 0.26 11.53
CA ALA A 34 -11.59 0.91 10.94
C ALA A 34 -11.62 2.42 11.21
N GLU A 35 -12.78 3.04 11.06
CA GLU A 35 -13.03 4.45 11.34
C GLU A 35 -12.86 4.75 12.84
N ARG A 36 -13.31 3.84 13.72
CA ARG A 36 -13.09 3.94 15.18
C ARG A 36 -11.60 3.88 15.51
N LEU A 37 -10.88 2.90 14.97
CA LEU A 37 -9.44 2.74 15.22
C LEU A 37 -8.66 3.97 14.72
N ALA A 38 -8.97 4.45 13.51
CA ALA A 38 -8.35 5.65 12.94
C ALA A 38 -8.63 6.90 13.78
N GLY A 39 -9.82 7.00 14.38
CA GLY A 39 -10.17 8.06 15.33
C GLY A 39 -9.30 8.06 16.59
N LEU A 40 -8.94 6.90 17.14
CA LEU A 40 -8.02 6.82 18.29
C LEU A 40 -6.62 7.36 17.93
N MET A 41 -6.21 7.16 16.67
CA MET A 41 -4.91 7.54 16.14
C MET A 41 -4.84 8.99 15.64
N ALA A 42 -5.97 9.70 15.58
CA ALA A 42 -6.07 11.09 15.13
C ALA A 42 -5.09 12.06 15.81
N ARG A 43 -4.75 11.78 17.09
CA ARG A 43 -3.83 12.61 17.90
C ARG A 43 -2.39 12.63 17.37
N PHE A 44 -1.99 11.64 16.58
CA PHE A 44 -0.63 11.52 16.03
C PHE A 44 -0.48 12.27 14.72
N ARG A 45 -0.92 13.53 14.66
CA ARG A 45 -0.83 14.36 13.46
C ARG A 45 0.42 15.24 13.51
N PRO A 46 1.26 15.25 12.45
CA PRO A 46 2.35 16.21 12.38
C PRO A 46 1.79 17.65 12.30
N VAL A 47 2.34 18.54 13.12
CA VAL A 47 1.93 19.95 13.19
C VAL A 47 2.18 20.62 11.83
N GLY A 48 1.13 21.16 11.20
CA GLY A 48 1.22 21.91 9.94
C GLY A 48 0.73 21.18 8.68
N LEU A 49 0.41 19.88 8.74
CA LEU A 49 -0.18 19.16 7.61
C LEU A 49 -1.72 19.30 7.60
N CYS A 50 -2.22 20.42 7.08
CA CYS A 50 -3.62 20.58 6.72
C CYS A 50 -3.88 19.90 5.36
N ARG A 51 -3.81 18.56 5.32
CA ARG A 51 -4.18 17.82 4.12
C ARG A 51 -5.68 17.97 3.87
N LYS A 52 -6.09 17.87 2.60
CA LYS A 52 -7.50 17.93 2.18
C LYS A 52 -8.39 17.05 3.06
N GLU A 53 -7.90 15.90 3.53
CA GLU A 53 -8.58 14.91 4.38
C GLU A 53 -8.79 15.33 5.86
N ALA A 54 -8.30 16.52 6.24
CA ALA A 54 -8.37 17.03 7.62
C ALA A 54 -9.79 17.19 8.15
N HIS A 55 -10.80 17.27 7.27
CA HIS A 55 -12.22 17.34 7.66
C HIS A 55 -12.76 16.04 8.27
N LEU A 56 -12.10 14.89 8.07
CA LEU A 56 -12.45 13.64 8.74
C LEU A 56 -11.71 13.42 10.07
N GLY A 57 -10.77 14.31 10.42
CA GLY A 57 -10.07 14.25 11.70
C GLY A 57 -9.02 13.15 11.85
N TYR A 58 -8.78 12.30 10.85
CA TYR A 58 -7.81 11.20 10.94
C TYR A 58 -6.34 11.66 10.84
N SER A 59 -5.43 10.80 11.30
CA SER A 59 -3.98 10.98 11.14
C SER A 59 -3.53 10.45 9.77
N PRO A 60 -2.54 11.09 9.11
CA PRO A 60 -2.00 10.58 7.83
C PRO A 60 -1.36 9.19 7.96
N TYR A 61 -1.07 8.72 9.18
CA TYR A 61 -0.47 7.41 9.40
C TYR A 61 -1.48 6.27 9.54
N CYS A 62 -2.75 6.58 9.80
CA CYS A 62 -3.82 5.59 10.01
C CYS A 62 -5.08 6.04 9.28
N VAL A 63 -5.35 5.44 8.11
CA VAL A 63 -6.44 5.85 7.23
C VAL A 63 -7.40 4.68 6.98
N PRO A 64 -8.70 4.84 7.29
CA PRO A 64 -9.70 3.83 6.97
C PRO A 64 -9.98 3.85 5.47
N THR A 65 -10.04 2.69 4.84
CA THR A 65 -10.27 2.53 3.41
C THR A 65 -11.22 1.37 3.11
N LEU A 66 -11.66 1.27 1.87
CA LEU A 66 -12.44 0.16 1.35
C LEU A 66 -11.67 -0.49 0.20
N VAL A 67 -11.26 -1.74 0.37
CA VAL A 67 -10.57 -2.53 -0.66
C VAL A 67 -11.45 -3.70 -1.01
N ASP A 68 -11.84 -3.83 -2.29
CA ASP A 68 -12.70 -4.92 -2.78
C ASP A 68 -14.01 -5.11 -1.97
N GLY A 69 -14.60 -4.00 -1.51
CA GLY A 69 -15.81 -4.02 -0.68
C GLY A 69 -15.59 -4.42 0.78
N VAL A 70 -14.36 -4.72 1.19
CA VAL A 70 -13.96 -5.01 2.57
C VAL A 70 -13.40 -3.76 3.23
N ARG A 71 -13.85 -3.48 4.46
CA ARG A 71 -13.33 -2.38 5.27
C ARG A 71 -11.92 -2.71 5.72
N CYS A 72 -10.95 -1.84 5.45
CA CYS A 72 -9.55 -2.04 5.80
C CYS A 72 -9.01 -0.80 6.50
N LEU A 73 -7.96 -0.99 7.29
CA LEU A 73 -7.18 0.09 7.87
C LEU A 73 -5.77 0.07 7.29
N VAL A 74 -5.36 1.19 6.70
CA VAL A 74 -3.98 1.39 6.22
C VAL A 74 -3.17 2.02 7.35
N VAL A 75 -2.05 1.41 7.70
CA VAL A 75 -1.13 1.85 8.75
C VAL A 75 0.24 2.07 8.13
N SER A 76 0.77 3.28 8.26
CA SER A 76 2.12 3.60 7.81
C SER A 76 3.16 3.16 8.86
N GLU A 77 4.26 2.56 8.40
CA GLU A 77 5.40 2.20 9.27
C GLU A 77 6.00 3.41 9.97
N SER A 78 5.90 4.62 9.40
CA SER A 78 6.36 5.86 10.05
C SER A 78 5.66 6.15 11.38
N LEU A 79 4.50 5.54 11.66
CA LEU A 79 3.88 5.62 12.99
C LEU A 79 4.76 4.96 14.05
N ARG A 80 5.50 3.89 13.71
CA ARG A 80 6.41 3.21 14.63
C ARG A 80 7.53 4.14 15.09
N ASP A 81 8.04 5.01 14.22
CA ASP A 81 9.10 5.97 14.56
C ASP A 81 8.62 7.09 15.49
N ILE A 82 7.32 7.41 15.42
CA ILE A 82 6.71 8.48 16.22
C ILE A 82 6.24 7.94 17.57
N GLU A 83 5.46 6.86 17.55
CA GLU A 83 4.87 6.25 18.73
C GLU A 83 4.82 4.71 18.56
N PRO A 84 5.90 4.00 18.96
CA PRO A 84 5.97 2.54 18.82
C PRO A 84 4.82 1.82 19.52
N MET A 85 4.38 2.31 20.68
CA MET A 85 3.30 1.68 21.45
C MET A 85 1.95 1.73 20.70
N ALA A 86 1.67 2.81 19.99
CA ALA A 86 0.46 2.94 19.18
C ALA A 86 0.51 1.99 17.99
N PHE A 87 1.67 1.86 17.34
CA PHE A 87 1.86 0.92 16.25
C PHE A 87 1.67 -0.54 16.71
N ASP A 88 2.31 -0.92 17.81
CA ASP A 88 2.18 -2.27 18.36
C ASP A 88 0.75 -2.56 18.83
N PHE A 89 0.02 -1.57 19.34
CA PHE A 89 -1.41 -1.70 19.66
C PHE A 89 -2.24 -2.08 18.43
N LEU A 90 -1.99 -1.45 17.26
CA LEU A 90 -2.71 -1.76 16.01
C LEU A 90 -2.43 -3.20 15.55
N LEU A 91 -1.18 -3.65 15.63
CA LEU A 91 -0.80 -5.01 15.26
C LEU A 91 -1.35 -6.05 16.24
N ASN A 92 -1.31 -5.77 17.53
CA ASN A 92 -1.90 -6.65 18.54
C ASN A 92 -3.42 -6.71 18.39
N PHE A 93 -4.10 -5.60 18.08
CA PHE A 93 -5.52 -5.59 17.76
C PHE A 93 -5.84 -6.52 16.60
N ALA A 94 -5.05 -6.49 15.51
CA ALA A 94 -5.24 -7.39 14.39
C ALA A 94 -5.05 -8.86 14.79
N ARG A 95 -4.00 -9.16 15.57
CA ARG A 95 -3.71 -10.51 16.06
C ARG A 95 -4.82 -11.06 16.96
N ASP A 96 -5.28 -10.26 17.92
CA ASP A 96 -6.28 -10.66 18.92
C ASP A 96 -7.65 -10.94 18.28
N ASN A 97 -7.94 -10.28 17.16
CA ASN A 97 -9.16 -10.47 16.38
C ASN A 97 -8.99 -11.41 15.17
N GLN A 98 -7.83 -12.07 15.05
CA GLN A 98 -7.46 -12.93 13.92
C GLN A 98 -7.72 -12.26 12.56
N LEU A 99 -7.47 -10.96 12.45
CA LEU A 99 -7.62 -10.22 11.22
C LEU A 99 -6.48 -10.53 10.27
N ASP A 100 -6.81 -10.56 8.99
CA ASP A 100 -5.80 -10.73 7.96
C ASP A 100 -4.99 -9.43 7.78
N VAL A 101 -3.67 -9.56 7.85
CA VAL A 101 -2.72 -8.44 7.77
C VAL A 101 -1.84 -8.65 6.55
N VAL A 102 -1.87 -7.66 5.65
CA VAL A 102 -1.09 -7.67 4.41
C VAL A 102 -0.09 -6.53 4.45
N GLU A 103 1.18 -6.83 4.26
CA GLU A 103 2.21 -5.81 4.07
C GLU A 103 2.28 -5.45 2.59
N ALA A 104 1.98 -4.20 2.26
CA ALA A 104 2.25 -3.68 0.93
C ALA A 104 3.65 -3.08 0.92
N CYS A 105 4.57 -3.79 0.28
CA CYS A 105 5.81 -3.19 -0.18
C CYS A 105 5.57 -2.66 -1.59
N LEU A 106 5.95 -1.39 -1.85
CA LEU A 106 6.12 -0.93 -3.22
C LEU A 106 7.28 -1.71 -3.83
N THR A 107 6.98 -2.82 -4.53
CA THR A 107 7.94 -3.37 -5.49
C THR A 107 7.95 -2.39 -6.64
N GLN A 108 9.08 -1.73 -6.90
CA GLN A 108 9.21 -0.91 -8.10
C GLN A 108 8.98 -1.83 -9.30
N VAL A 109 7.80 -1.75 -9.91
CA VAL A 109 7.49 -2.25 -11.26
C VAL A 109 8.28 -1.42 -12.31
N ALA A 110 9.33 -0.70 -11.92
CA ALA A 110 10.20 0.00 -12.85
C ALA A 110 11.20 -0.94 -13.54
N ALA A 111 11.29 -2.22 -13.14
CA ALA A 111 12.22 -3.18 -13.72
C ALA A 111 11.56 -4.19 -14.68
N ILE A 112 10.22 -4.30 -14.72
CA ILE A 112 9.52 -5.29 -15.55
C ILE A 112 8.94 -4.72 -16.85
N ASP A 113 8.99 -3.40 -17.05
CA ASP A 113 8.63 -2.81 -18.35
C ASP A 113 9.73 -3.04 -19.41
N ALA A 114 10.99 -3.23 -19.00
CA ALA A 114 12.12 -3.36 -19.92
C ALA A 114 12.24 -4.76 -20.59
N GLU A 115 11.77 -5.83 -19.95
CA GLU A 115 11.83 -7.17 -20.53
C GLU A 115 10.64 -7.45 -21.46
N MET A 116 9.51 -6.76 -21.26
CA MET A 116 8.31 -6.96 -22.09
C MET A 116 8.38 -6.20 -23.43
N ASP A 117 9.14 -5.10 -23.50
CA ASP A 117 9.37 -4.36 -24.76
C ASP A 117 10.29 -5.15 -25.73
N ALA A 118 11.23 -5.94 -25.21
CA ALA A 118 12.16 -6.71 -26.04
C ALA A 118 11.49 -7.91 -26.75
N GLU A 119 10.60 -8.66 -26.08
CA GLU A 119 9.88 -9.78 -26.72
C GLU A 119 8.84 -9.31 -27.76
N VAL A 120 8.30 -8.09 -27.60
CA VAL A 120 7.32 -7.51 -28.52
C VAL A 120 7.99 -7.07 -29.83
N GLU A 121 9.24 -6.59 -29.80
CA GLU A 121 9.97 -6.15 -30.99
C GLU A 121 10.41 -7.33 -31.89
N ASP A 122 10.78 -8.46 -31.29
CA ASP A 122 11.10 -9.70 -32.03
C ASP A 122 9.85 -10.27 -32.74
N LEU A 123 8.69 -10.24 -32.09
CA LEU A 123 7.42 -10.69 -32.70
C LEU A 123 6.98 -9.77 -33.85
N GLN A 124 7.20 -8.46 -33.73
CA GLN A 124 6.90 -7.51 -34.81
C GLN A 124 7.83 -7.71 -36.00
N THR A 125 9.12 -7.92 -35.75
CA THR A 125 10.14 -8.20 -36.77
C THR A 125 9.83 -9.51 -37.51
N ALA A 126 9.43 -10.56 -36.79
CA ALA A 126 9.00 -11.83 -37.36
C ALA A 126 7.75 -11.67 -38.25
N ARG A 127 6.76 -10.88 -37.80
CA ARG A 127 5.55 -10.59 -38.56
C ARG A 127 5.84 -9.83 -39.85
N GLU A 128 6.70 -8.81 -39.79
CA GLU A 128 7.07 -8.02 -40.97
C GLU A 128 7.85 -8.87 -41.99
N THR A 129 8.73 -9.74 -41.52
CA THR A 129 9.48 -10.67 -42.38
C THR A 129 8.53 -11.61 -43.11
N LEU A 130 7.57 -12.20 -42.40
CA LEU A 130 6.56 -13.08 -43.01
C LEU A 130 5.69 -12.35 -44.02
N GLN A 131 5.26 -11.11 -43.73
CA GLN A 131 4.47 -10.31 -44.65
C GLN A 131 5.23 -9.99 -45.94
N ARG A 132 6.54 -9.68 -45.85
CA ARG A 132 7.38 -9.43 -47.04
C ARG A 132 7.54 -10.67 -47.91
N VAL A 133 7.74 -11.84 -47.31
CA VAL A 133 7.84 -13.11 -48.06
C VAL A 133 6.56 -13.40 -48.84
N PHE A 134 5.39 -13.14 -48.25
CA PHE A 134 4.10 -13.35 -48.92
C PHE A 134 3.77 -12.31 -50.01
N GLN A 135 4.37 -11.12 -49.97
CA GLN A 135 4.15 -10.07 -50.99
C GLN A 135 5.14 -10.11 -52.16
N THR A 136 6.17 -10.94 -52.09
CA THR A 136 7.19 -11.11 -53.15
C THR A 136 7.05 -12.42 -53.95
N ALA A 137 5.95 -13.15 -53.75
CA ALA A 137 5.54 -14.31 -54.56
C ALA A 137 4.36 -13.93 -55.47
#